data_AF-A0A523CZN1-F1
#
_entry.id   AF-A0A523CZN1-F1
#
_cell.length_a   1.000
_cell.length_b   1.000
_cell.length_c   1.000
_cell.angle_alpha   90.00
_cell.angle_beta   90.00
_cell.angle_gamma   90.00
#
_symmetry.space_group_name_H-M   'P 1'
#
loop_
_entity.id
_entity.type
_entity.pdbx_description
1 polymer ?
#
loop_
_entity_poly.entity_id
_entity_poly.type
_entity_poly.pdbx_seq_one_letter_code
_entity_poly.pdbx_strand_id
1 'polypeptide(L)'
;MNRHSEKSSSKDGVARRGLLFVAVALVAALAAAGGAALLINIMERKQEARNPFYRVVEITDETEDPAIWGKNFPLQYDDYLRTVDQVRTRFGGSEAVPRTPDDVDPRSIVAQSKLDEDPRLKTIWAGYAFAVDFREERGHAFMLEDQTFTQRQIVAEQPGTCVHCHASVYVPYMKLGGGDLIQGFEAMNSMSYAEARKLVSHPIACIDCHSPDTMQLRVTRPAFIEGIRALKASEGIENYDVNTMATRQQMRSYVCGQCHVEYYFEGAEKRLVYPWSRGLRVEDILAYYEAADFYDWTHAETGARVLKAQHPEFELWNQGIHARSGVACADCHMPYKRVGALKISDHHVRSPLLNINRACQTCHRVSEEELKSRAETIQGRTFALRNSAMDALVDLINDIKMAGEAGRNDAGLTAARTFQRKAQFLLDFVEAENSMGFHAPQEAVRILGESINYSRQGQVVLRDEKNF
;
A
#
# COMPACT_ATOMS: atom_id res chain seq x y z
N MET A 1 90.01 48.76 27.65
CA MET A 1 88.71 48.71 26.92
C MET A 1 88.95 47.85 25.69
N ASN A 2 88.33 46.70 25.40
CA ASN A 2 87.08 46.07 25.82
C ASN A 2 87.28 44.53 25.82
N ARG A 3 86.71 43.84 26.81
CA ARG A 3 86.43 42.39 26.75
C ARG A 3 84.95 42.24 26.35
N HIS A 4 84.66 41.65 25.19
CA HIS A 4 83.37 41.03 24.87
C HIS A 4 83.63 39.51 24.78
N SER A 5 83.08 38.68 25.67
CA SER A 5 81.71 38.15 25.69
C SER A 5 81.45 37.17 24.54
N GLU A 6 81.85 35.92 24.73
CA GLU A 6 81.31 34.76 23.99
C GLU A 6 81.43 33.51 24.85
N LYS A 7 80.33 33.09 25.48
CA LYS A 7 79.98 31.68 25.82
C LYS A 7 78.69 31.65 26.63
N SER A 8 77.55 31.67 25.94
CA SER A 8 76.27 31.16 26.47
C SER A 8 75.29 30.93 25.33
N SER A 9 75.39 29.79 24.61
CA SER A 9 74.41 29.43 23.58
C SER A 9 74.28 27.91 23.31
N SER A 10 74.65 27.03 24.25
CA SER A 10 74.63 25.58 24.01
C SER A 10 73.68 24.77 24.90
N LYS A 11 73.24 25.29 26.05
CA LYS A 11 72.35 24.53 26.97
C LYS A 11 70.85 24.72 26.69
N ASP A 12 70.44 25.86 26.15
CA ASP A 12 69.01 26.16 25.91
C ASP A 12 68.41 25.39 24.72
N GLY A 13 69.22 25.03 23.72
CA GLY A 13 68.76 24.27 22.55
C GLY A 13 68.41 22.80 22.86
N VAL A 14 69.07 22.19 23.85
CA VAL A 14 68.83 20.80 24.25
C VAL A 14 67.57 20.68 25.12
N ALA A 15 67.37 21.61 26.06
CA ALA A 15 66.17 21.66 26.89
C ALA A 15 64.90 21.94 26.05
N ARG A 16 64.98 22.85 25.06
CA ARG A 16 63.85 23.18 24.18
C ARG A 16 63.49 22.03 23.22
N ARG A 17 64.48 21.26 22.75
CA ARG A 17 64.27 20.03 21.96
C ARG A 17 63.68 18.89 22.80
N GLY A 18 64.13 18.73 24.05
CA GLY A 18 63.56 17.77 24.99
C GLY A 18 62.09 18.07 25.31
N LEU A 19 61.75 19.34 25.55
CA LEU A 19 60.37 19.78 25.78
C LEU A 19 59.48 19.55 24.54
N LEU A 20 60.02 19.79 23.33
CA LEU A 20 59.32 19.54 22.08
C LEU A 20 59.06 18.03 21.87
N PHE A 21 60.03 17.18 22.19
CA PHE A 21 59.88 15.72 22.15
C PHE A 21 58.82 15.23 23.10
N VAL A 22 58.79 15.75 24.34
CA VAL A 22 57.77 15.41 25.33
C VAL A 22 56.39 15.89 24.88
N ALA A 23 56.29 17.09 24.31
CA ALA A 23 55.03 17.62 23.78
C ALA A 23 54.50 16.79 22.59
N VAL A 24 55.37 16.41 21.65
CA VAL A 24 55.00 15.54 20.51
C VAL A 24 54.60 14.15 21.01
N ALA A 25 55.31 13.58 21.97
CA ALA A 25 54.96 12.29 22.57
C ALA A 25 53.60 12.34 23.29
N LEU A 26 53.31 13.43 24.01
CA LEU A 26 52.02 13.66 24.65
C LEU A 26 50.88 13.78 23.64
N VAL A 27 51.06 14.56 22.57
CA VAL A 27 50.05 14.71 21.51
C VAL A 27 49.82 13.37 20.79
N ALA A 28 50.88 12.63 20.49
CA ALA A 28 50.78 11.30 19.88
C ALA A 28 50.04 10.31 20.80
N ALA A 29 50.34 10.32 22.10
CA ALA A 29 49.65 9.49 23.10
C ALA A 29 48.16 9.85 23.23
N LEU A 30 47.81 11.15 23.24
CA LEU A 30 46.43 11.62 23.27
C LEU A 30 45.67 11.26 21.99
N ALA A 31 46.31 11.38 20.83
CA ALA A 31 45.73 10.97 19.55
C ALA A 31 45.50 9.45 19.48
N ALA A 32 46.46 8.66 19.96
CA ALA A 32 46.32 7.20 20.05
C ALA A 32 45.19 6.80 21.01
N ALA A 33 45.10 7.45 22.17
CA ALA A 33 44.02 7.22 23.13
C ALA A 33 42.64 7.61 22.56
N GLY A 34 42.54 8.74 21.86
CA GLY A 34 41.32 9.16 21.17
C GLY A 34 40.92 8.21 20.05
N GLY A 35 41.88 7.73 19.25
CA GLY A 35 41.66 6.72 18.22
C GLY A 35 41.20 5.39 18.79
N ALA A 36 41.79 4.94 19.90
CA ALA A 36 41.36 3.73 20.60
C ALA A 36 39.95 3.86 21.20
N ALA A 37 39.64 5.00 21.83
CA ALA A 37 38.30 5.26 22.37
C ALA A 37 37.22 5.29 21.27
N LEU A 38 37.54 5.88 20.11
CA LEU A 38 36.66 5.84 18.95
C LEU A 38 36.48 4.43 18.40
N LEU A 39 37.55 3.65 18.30
CA LEU A 39 37.50 2.24 17.87
C LEU A 39 36.66 1.38 18.81
N ILE A 40 36.84 1.54 20.12
CA ILE A 40 36.04 0.85 21.15
C ILE A 40 34.57 1.24 21.00
N ASN A 41 34.25 2.53 20.88
CA ASN A 41 32.86 2.98 20.66
C ASN A 41 32.26 2.39 19.37
N ILE A 42 33.00 2.39 18.26
CA ILE A 42 32.55 1.78 17.00
C ILE A 42 32.34 0.27 17.17
N MET A 43 33.24 -0.43 17.85
CA MET A 43 33.12 -1.86 18.11
C MET A 43 31.93 -2.18 19.02
N GLU A 44 31.74 -1.45 20.11
CA GLU A 44 30.58 -1.57 21.00
C GLU A 44 29.29 -1.32 20.23
N ARG A 45 29.20 -0.23 19.44
CA ARG A 45 28.04 0.06 18.60
C ARG A 45 27.78 -1.01 17.55
N LYS A 46 28.83 -1.58 16.94
CA LYS A 46 28.70 -2.70 16.02
C LYS A 46 28.25 -3.99 16.73
N GLN A 47 28.68 -4.20 17.97
CA GLN A 47 28.32 -5.37 18.76
C GLN A 47 26.88 -5.27 19.30
N GLU A 48 26.47 -4.11 19.79
CA GLU A 48 25.07 -3.77 20.10
C GLU A 48 24.17 -3.94 18.87
N ALA A 49 24.63 -3.50 17.70
CA ALA A 49 23.89 -3.67 16.44
C ALA A 49 23.75 -5.14 15.99
N ARG A 50 24.55 -6.08 16.51
CA ARG A 50 24.44 -7.51 16.15
C ARG A 50 23.25 -8.20 16.83
N ASN A 51 22.80 -7.73 17.99
CA ASN A 51 21.58 -8.19 18.66
C ASN A 51 20.72 -6.98 19.05
N PRO A 52 20.07 -6.32 18.06
CA PRO A 52 19.40 -5.04 18.30
C PRO A 52 18.09 -5.16 19.10
N PHE A 53 17.63 -6.38 19.41
CA PHE A 53 16.40 -6.65 20.14
C PHE A 53 16.54 -7.86 21.06
N TYR A 54 15.78 -7.87 22.15
CA TYR A 54 15.71 -8.99 23.08
C TYR A 54 15.02 -10.19 22.41
N ARG A 55 15.73 -11.31 22.30
CA ARG A 55 15.17 -12.59 21.82
C ARG A 55 14.76 -13.43 23.02
N VAL A 56 13.52 -13.28 23.44
CA VAL A 56 12.89 -14.03 24.53
C VAL A 56 12.47 -15.42 24.06
N VAL A 57 12.00 -15.52 22.81
CA VAL A 57 11.63 -16.77 22.13
C VAL A 57 12.28 -16.85 20.76
N GLU A 58 12.51 -18.07 20.27
CA GLU A 58 12.91 -18.29 18.89
C GLU A 58 11.71 -18.03 17.96
N ILE A 59 11.98 -17.32 16.86
CA ILE A 59 11.04 -17.10 15.77
C ILE A 59 11.74 -17.50 14.48
N THR A 60 11.02 -18.17 13.60
CA THR A 60 11.52 -18.73 12.34
C THR A 60 10.57 -18.38 11.20
N ASP A 61 10.92 -18.80 9.98
CA ASP A 61 10.05 -18.65 8.80
C ASP A 61 8.80 -19.54 8.83
N GLU A 62 8.58 -20.28 9.91
CA GLU A 62 7.35 -21.05 10.17
C GLU A 62 6.50 -20.43 11.28
N THR A 63 6.96 -19.36 11.93
CA THR A 63 6.25 -18.71 13.04
C THR A 63 5.22 -17.72 12.50
N GLU A 64 3.99 -18.15 12.26
CA GLU A 64 2.92 -17.29 11.73
C GLU A 64 2.13 -16.52 12.81
N ASP A 65 2.06 -17.02 14.05
CA ASP A 65 1.28 -16.40 15.12
C ASP A 65 1.96 -15.09 15.61
N PRO A 66 1.34 -13.91 15.39
CA PRO A 66 1.94 -12.64 15.79
C PRO A 66 2.09 -12.49 17.31
N ALA A 67 1.35 -13.25 18.14
CA ALA A 67 1.53 -13.24 19.58
C ALA A 67 2.89 -13.80 20.02
N ILE A 68 3.46 -14.75 19.26
CA ILE A 68 4.81 -15.28 19.51
C ILE A 68 5.85 -14.19 19.19
N TRP A 69 5.69 -13.46 18.09
CA TRP A 69 6.54 -12.31 17.74
C TRP A 69 6.45 -11.21 18.81
N GLY A 70 5.25 -10.97 19.35
CA GLY A 70 5.02 -10.00 20.42
C GLY A 70 5.79 -10.27 21.71
N LYS A 71 6.24 -11.50 21.98
CA LYS A 71 7.13 -11.80 23.12
C LYS A 71 8.51 -11.16 22.95
N ASN A 72 8.99 -11.02 21.71
CA ASN A 72 10.25 -10.35 21.38
C ASN A 72 10.04 -8.85 21.10
N PHE A 73 8.88 -8.47 20.55
CA PHE A 73 8.56 -7.11 20.10
C PHE A 73 7.25 -6.58 20.68
N PRO A 74 7.12 -6.48 22.02
CA PRO A 74 5.84 -6.19 22.66
C PRO A 74 5.27 -4.82 22.24
N LEU A 75 6.12 -3.80 22.07
CA LEU A 75 5.66 -2.46 21.72
C LEU A 75 5.06 -2.37 20.30
N GLN A 76 5.65 -3.08 19.35
CA GLN A 76 5.15 -3.17 17.97
C GLN A 76 3.89 -4.04 17.92
N TYR A 77 3.85 -5.11 18.70
CA TYR A 77 2.69 -5.98 18.78
C TYR A 77 1.48 -5.28 19.43
N ASP A 78 1.69 -4.52 20.50
CA ASP A 78 0.64 -3.70 21.12
C ASP A 78 0.03 -2.71 20.12
N ASP A 79 0.86 -2.07 19.28
CA ASP A 79 0.37 -1.17 18.23
C ASP A 79 -0.37 -1.91 17.11
N TYR A 80 0.13 -3.08 16.71
CA TYR A 80 -0.53 -3.94 15.74
C TYR A 80 -1.93 -4.37 16.20
N LEU A 81 -2.07 -4.77 17.47
CA LEU A 81 -3.35 -5.13 18.08
C LEU A 81 -4.36 -3.98 18.08
N ARG A 82 -3.89 -2.73 18.13
CA ARG A 82 -4.76 -1.55 18.13
C ARG A 82 -5.40 -1.26 16.78
N THR A 83 -5.10 -2.01 15.72
CA THR A 83 -5.84 -1.92 14.45
C THR A 83 -7.31 -2.35 14.58
N VAL A 84 -7.74 -2.81 15.76
CA VAL A 84 -9.17 -2.94 16.11
C VAL A 84 -9.88 -1.59 16.35
N ASP A 85 -9.13 -0.52 16.65
CA ASP A 85 -9.66 0.80 16.94
C ASP A 85 -10.29 1.41 15.67
N GLN A 86 -11.58 1.73 15.72
CA GLN A 86 -12.31 2.34 14.61
C GLN A 86 -12.68 3.79 14.96
N VAL A 87 -12.10 4.74 14.22
CA VAL A 87 -12.39 6.16 14.37
C VAL A 87 -12.63 6.78 13.00
N ARG A 88 -13.83 7.31 12.80
CA ARG A 88 -14.24 7.97 11.56
C ARG A 88 -13.53 9.32 11.41
N THR A 89 -13.03 9.59 10.21
CA THR A 89 -12.63 10.92 9.76
C THR A 89 -13.65 11.43 8.75
N ARG A 90 -13.45 12.64 8.22
CA ARG A 90 -14.46 13.26 7.34
C ARG A 90 -14.72 12.48 6.05
N PHE A 91 -13.70 11.90 5.44
CA PHE A 91 -13.76 11.23 4.12
C PHE A 91 -13.11 9.83 4.12
N GLY A 92 -13.07 9.17 5.27
CA GLY A 92 -12.47 7.84 5.42
C GLY A 92 -12.22 7.53 6.90
N GLY A 93 -11.29 6.62 7.17
CA GLY A 93 -11.25 5.98 8.49
C GLY A 93 -12.47 5.08 8.66
N SER A 94 -12.67 4.54 9.86
CA SER A 94 -13.62 3.44 10.03
C SER A 94 -14.62 3.75 11.13
N GLU A 95 -15.84 3.25 10.96
CA GLU A 95 -16.91 3.36 11.92
C GLU A 95 -17.47 1.98 12.25
N ALA A 96 -17.60 1.69 13.54
CA ALA A 96 -18.22 0.49 14.04
C ALA A 96 -19.75 0.64 13.99
N VAL A 97 -20.38 -0.04 13.03
CA VAL A 97 -21.82 0.00 12.82
C VAL A 97 -22.47 -1.25 13.44
N PRO A 98 -23.44 -1.10 14.36
CA PRO A 98 -24.20 -2.23 14.88
C PRO A 98 -24.98 -2.93 13.77
N ARG A 99 -24.96 -4.26 13.78
CA ARG A 99 -25.76 -5.11 12.89
C ARG A 99 -26.39 -6.23 13.71
N THR A 100 -27.59 -6.67 13.33
CA THR A 100 -28.19 -7.90 13.88
C THR A 100 -27.49 -9.12 13.25
N PRO A 101 -26.81 -9.98 14.04
CA PRO A 101 -26.22 -11.21 13.53
C PRO A 101 -27.26 -12.14 12.88
N ASP A 102 -26.82 -12.92 11.91
CA ASP A 102 -27.61 -13.99 11.29
C ASP A 102 -26.76 -15.26 11.12
N ASP A 103 -27.34 -16.29 10.51
CA ASP A 103 -26.69 -17.60 10.33
C ASP A 103 -25.48 -17.55 9.36
N VAL A 104 -25.36 -16.48 8.55
CA VAL A 104 -24.30 -16.32 7.54
C VAL A 104 -23.15 -15.48 8.09
N ASP A 105 -23.47 -14.39 8.78
CA ASP A 105 -22.50 -13.49 9.39
C ASP A 105 -22.85 -13.31 10.89
N PRO A 106 -22.07 -13.90 11.81
CA PRO A 106 -22.34 -13.88 13.24
C PRO A 106 -21.93 -12.55 13.91
N ARG A 107 -21.37 -11.59 13.15
CA ARG A 107 -20.83 -10.35 13.72
C ARG A 107 -21.97 -9.38 14.03
N SER A 108 -21.90 -8.82 15.24
CA SER A 108 -22.79 -7.76 15.73
C SER A 108 -22.29 -6.35 15.42
N ILE A 109 -21.04 -6.23 14.94
CA ILE A 109 -20.41 -4.98 14.56
C ILE A 109 -19.69 -5.17 13.22
N VAL A 110 -20.03 -4.34 12.25
CA VAL A 110 -19.45 -4.34 10.90
C VAL A 110 -19.04 -2.93 10.50
N ALA A 111 -18.27 -2.81 9.42
CA ALA A 111 -18.01 -1.51 8.81
C ALA A 111 -19.22 -1.00 8.02
N GLN A 112 -19.31 0.32 7.88
CA GLN A 112 -20.34 1.01 7.11
C GLN A 112 -20.39 0.52 5.66
N SER A 113 -21.60 0.30 5.15
CA SER A 113 -21.82 -0.08 3.74
C SER A 113 -21.68 1.14 2.85
N LYS A 114 -20.72 1.10 1.92
CA LYS A 114 -20.54 2.14 0.89
C LYS A 114 -21.69 2.13 -0.12
N LEU A 115 -22.33 0.96 -0.32
CA LEU A 115 -23.51 0.83 -1.18
C LEU A 115 -24.77 1.47 -0.60
N ASP A 116 -24.85 1.62 0.72
CA ASP A 116 -25.96 2.31 1.40
C ASP A 116 -25.70 3.81 1.50
N GLU A 117 -24.42 4.21 1.64
CA GLU A 117 -24.02 5.63 1.54
C GLU A 117 -24.22 6.17 0.12
N ASP A 118 -23.95 5.36 -0.91
CA ASP A 118 -24.11 5.75 -2.31
C ASP A 118 -24.68 4.61 -3.19
N PRO A 119 -26.02 4.57 -3.37
CA PRO A 119 -26.69 3.54 -4.17
C PRO A 119 -26.28 3.50 -5.64
N ARG A 120 -25.66 4.56 -6.19
CA ARG A 120 -25.17 4.58 -7.59
C ARG A 120 -24.13 3.49 -7.84
N LEU A 121 -23.39 3.08 -6.81
CA LEU A 121 -22.43 1.98 -6.89
C LEU A 121 -23.09 0.65 -7.28
N LYS A 122 -24.35 0.41 -6.88
CA LYS A 122 -25.11 -0.79 -7.28
C LYS A 122 -25.39 -0.78 -8.78
N THR A 123 -25.70 0.39 -9.35
CA THR A 123 -25.88 0.56 -10.80
C THR A 123 -24.56 0.40 -11.53
N ILE A 124 -23.48 1.05 -11.09
CA ILE A 124 -22.16 1.01 -11.75
C ILE A 124 -21.60 -0.42 -11.78
N TRP A 125 -21.82 -1.19 -10.71
CA TRP A 125 -21.33 -2.57 -10.60
C TRP A 125 -22.40 -3.63 -10.92
N ALA A 126 -23.48 -3.26 -11.62
CA ALA A 126 -24.57 -4.17 -11.92
C ALA A 126 -24.06 -5.44 -12.63
N GLY A 127 -24.41 -6.60 -12.07
CA GLY A 127 -23.94 -7.92 -12.53
C GLY A 127 -22.63 -8.41 -11.90
N TYR A 128 -22.07 -7.68 -10.94
CA TYR A 128 -20.85 -8.05 -10.24
C TYR A 128 -21.04 -8.16 -8.73
N ALA A 129 -20.22 -8.98 -8.05
CA ALA A 129 -20.37 -9.24 -6.61
C ALA A 129 -20.28 -7.96 -5.76
N PHE A 130 -19.53 -6.95 -6.20
CA PHE A 130 -19.43 -5.67 -5.52
C PHE A 130 -20.74 -4.88 -5.45
N ALA A 131 -21.71 -5.13 -6.34
CA ALA A 131 -23.04 -4.51 -6.24
C ALA A 131 -23.88 -5.08 -5.09
N VAL A 132 -23.44 -6.19 -4.46
CA VAL A 132 -24.15 -6.83 -3.34
C VAL A 132 -23.59 -6.38 -2.00
N ASP A 133 -22.27 -6.38 -1.84
CA ASP A 133 -21.64 -5.96 -0.58
C ASP A 133 -20.27 -5.32 -0.85
N PHE A 134 -20.16 -4.05 -0.44
CA PHE A 134 -18.94 -3.27 -0.45
C PHE A 134 -19.00 -2.29 0.72
N ARG A 135 -17.98 -2.34 1.58
CA ARG A 135 -17.96 -1.67 2.88
C ARG A 135 -16.69 -0.86 3.02
N GLU A 136 -16.77 0.18 3.84
CA GLU A 136 -15.60 0.96 4.26
C GLU A 136 -14.55 0.06 4.90
N GLU A 137 -13.30 0.33 4.58
CA GLU A 137 -12.15 -0.39 5.04
C GLU A 137 -11.95 -0.14 6.55
N ARG A 138 -11.46 -1.15 7.26
CA ARG A 138 -11.05 -1.05 8.66
C ARG A 138 -9.72 -1.71 8.91
N GLY A 139 -9.19 -1.56 10.12
CA GLY A 139 -7.80 -1.94 10.41
C GLY A 139 -7.51 -3.41 10.16
N HIS A 140 -6.23 -3.72 9.93
CA HIS A 140 -5.77 -5.04 9.51
C HIS A 140 -6.23 -6.21 10.40
N ALA A 141 -6.50 -5.98 11.68
CA ALA A 141 -7.08 -7.01 12.55
C ALA A 141 -8.35 -7.66 12.00
N PHE A 142 -9.14 -6.95 11.18
CA PHE A 142 -10.42 -7.43 10.69
C PHE A 142 -10.39 -8.00 9.27
N MET A 143 -9.32 -7.78 8.49
CA MET A 143 -9.30 -8.06 7.05
C MET A 143 -9.68 -9.52 6.69
N LEU A 144 -9.23 -10.51 7.48
CA LEU A 144 -9.57 -11.91 7.25
C LEU A 144 -11.04 -12.19 7.57
N GLU A 145 -11.54 -11.61 8.66
CA GLU A 145 -12.90 -11.79 9.11
C GLU A 145 -13.88 -11.10 8.14
N ASP A 146 -13.59 -9.88 7.72
CA ASP A 146 -14.36 -9.12 6.73
C ASP A 146 -14.44 -9.84 5.40
N GLN A 147 -13.34 -10.43 4.94
CA GLN A 147 -13.35 -11.25 3.75
C GLN A 147 -14.15 -12.54 3.93
N THR A 148 -14.11 -13.16 5.11
CA THR A 148 -14.83 -14.42 5.37
C THR A 148 -16.33 -14.21 5.27
N PHE A 149 -16.83 -13.08 5.75
CA PHE A 149 -18.27 -12.84 5.92
C PHE A 149 -18.87 -11.84 4.92
N THR A 150 -18.08 -11.25 4.03
CA THR A 150 -18.67 -10.41 2.98
C THR A 150 -19.64 -11.21 2.12
N GLN A 151 -20.78 -10.62 1.75
CA GLN A 151 -21.78 -11.31 0.92
C GLN A 151 -21.23 -11.64 -0.47
N ARG A 152 -20.10 -11.03 -0.89
CA ARG A 152 -19.38 -11.38 -2.13
C ARG A 152 -18.93 -12.84 -2.18
N GLN A 153 -18.72 -13.48 -1.03
CA GLN A 153 -18.41 -14.92 -0.94
C GLN A 153 -19.63 -15.81 -1.17
N ILE A 154 -20.84 -15.27 -1.01
CA ILE A 154 -22.10 -16.02 -1.11
C ILE A 154 -22.68 -15.91 -2.51
N VAL A 155 -22.62 -14.72 -3.11
CA VAL A 155 -23.23 -14.44 -4.42
C VAL A 155 -22.31 -14.79 -5.60
N ALA A 156 -21.05 -15.13 -5.33
CA ALA A 156 -20.09 -15.52 -6.35
C ALA A 156 -19.13 -16.57 -5.80
N GLU A 157 -18.75 -17.52 -6.66
CA GLU A 157 -17.72 -18.51 -6.35
C GLU A 157 -16.34 -17.86 -6.45
N GLN A 158 -15.83 -17.38 -5.31
CA GLN A 158 -14.54 -16.72 -5.24
C GLN A 158 -13.39 -17.74 -5.21
N PRO A 159 -12.27 -17.48 -5.90
CA PRO A 159 -11.10 -18.35 -5.88
C PRO A 159 -10.30 -18.19 -4.58
N GLY A 160 -9.44 -19.19 -4.30
CA GLY A 160 -8.48 -19.16 -3.19
C GLY A 160 -7.51 -17.99 -3.29
N THR A 161 -7.30 -17.47 -4.51
CA THR A 161 -6.55 -16.24 -4.81
C THR A 161 -6.98 -15.06 -3.94
N CYS A 162 -8.26 -14.94 -3.60
CA CYS A 162 -8.76 -13.84 -2.77
C CYS A 162 -8.02 -13.71 -1.42
N VAL A 163 -7.56 -14.83 -0.84
CA VAL A 163 -6.89 -14.87 0.48
C VAL A 163 -5.54 -14.14 0.46
N HIS A 164 -4.93 -13.96 -0.72
CA HIS A 164 -3.59 -13.39 -0.91
C HIS A 164 -3.33 -12.10 -0.11
N CYS A 165 -4.31 -11.19 -0.10
CA CYS A 165 -4.20 -9.88 0.54
C CYS A 165 -5.00 -9.75 1.83
N HIS A 166 -5.59 -10.83 2.34
CA HIS A 166 -6.52 -10.81 3.49
C HIS A 166 -6.09 -11.72 4.65
N ALA A 167 -4.98 -12.45 4.50
CA ALA A 167 -4.42 -13.30 5.55
C ALA A 167 -2.89 -13.29 5.54
N SER A 168 -2.29 -13.86 6.59
CA SER A 168 -0.87 -14.23 6.59
C SER A 168 -0.66 -15.51 5.77
N VAL A 169 -0.30 -15.37 4.49
CA VAL A 169 -0.24 -16.50 3.53
C VAL A 169 1.16 -17.05 3.26
N TYR A 170 2.23 -16.46 3.79
CA TYR A 170 3.60 -16.95 3.54
C TYR A 170 3.79 -18.42 3.94
N VAL A 171 3.47 -18.78 5.19
CA VAL A 171 3.60 -20.16 5.68
C VAL A 171 2.66 -21.12 4.94
N PRO A 172 1.37 -20.80 4.72
CA PRO A 172 0.48 -21.60 3.88
C PRO A 172 1.03 -21.88 2.47
N TYR A 173 1.59 -20.87 1.78
CA TYR A 173 2.21 -21.08 0.48
C TYR A 173 3.43 -21.98 0.57
N MET A 174 4.35 -21.73 1.51
CA MET A 174 5.53 -22.59 1.67
C MET A 174 5.13 -24.05 1.94
N LYS A 175 4.08 -24.31 2.72
CA LYS A 175 3.57 -25.66 2.97
C LYS A 175 2.96 -26.30 1.72
N LEU A 176 2.08 -25.57 1.02
CA LEU A 176 1.42 -26.08 -0.21
C LEU A 176 2.41 -26.37 -1.33
N GLY A 177 3.46 -25.56 -1.46
CA GLY A 177 4.49 -25.71 -2.48
C GLY A 177 5.66 -26.59 -2.07
N GLY A 178 5.60 -27.28 -0.91
CA GLY A 178 6.69 -28.16 -0.46
C GLY A 178 8.03 -27.42 -0.27
N GLY A 179 7.99 -26.16 0.15
CA GLY A 179 9.14 -25.27 0.29
C GLY A 179 9.33 -24.27 -0.86
N ASP A 180 8.52 -24.33 -1.91
CA ASP A 180 8.51 -23.35 -3.00
C ASP A 180 7.32 -22.40 -2.89
N LEU A 181 7.62 -21.12 -2.67
CA LEU A 181 6.63 -20.06 -2.50
C LEU A 181 5.72 -19.89 -3.73
N ILE A 182 6.28 -20.01 -4.95
CA ILE A 182 5.52 -19.81 -6.20
C ILE A 182 4.60 -21.00 -6.44
N GLN A 183 5.09 -22.23 -6.22
CA GLN A 183 4.24 -23.43 -6.34
C GLN A 183 3.08 -23.40 -5.34
N GLY A 184 3.33 -22.94 -4.12
CA GLY A 184 2.29 -22.77 -3.11
C GLY A 184 1.23 -21.73 -3.48
N PHE A 185 1.67 -20.61 -4.06
CA PHE A 185 0.79 -19.58 -4.59
C PHE A 185 -0.11 -20.11 -5.71
N GLU A 186 0.46 -20.81 -6.69
CA GLU A 186 -0.33 -21.42 -7.78
C GLU A 186 -1.32 -22.48 -7.27
N ALA A 187 -0.87 -23.32 -6.34
CA ALA A 187 -1.71 -24.34 -5.73
C ALA A 187 -2.91 -23.72 -5.01
N MET A 188 -2.71 -22.63 -4.26
CA MET A 188 -3.81 -21.95 -3.56
C MET A 188 -4.73 -21.19 -4.51
N ASN A 189 -4.21 -20.57 -5.58
CA ASN A 189 -5.02 -19.83 -6.55
C ASN A 189 -6.10 -20.71 -7.18
N SER A 190 -5.74 -21.97 -7.46
CA SER A 190 -6.62 -22.97 -8.07
C SER A 190 -7.67 -23.58 -7.13
N MET A 191 -7.62 -23.25 -5.82
CA MET A 191 -8.62 -23.72 -4.84
C MET A 191 -9.88 -22.85 -4.88
N SER A 192 -10.98 -23.35 -4.32
CA SER A 192 -12.07 -22.47 -3.91
C SER A 192 -11.65 -21.61 -2.70
N TYR A 193 -12.30 -20.45 -2.52
CA TYR A 193 -12.09 -19.63 -1.33
C TYR A 193 -12.32 -20.43 -0.03
N ALA A 194 -13.37 -21.25 0.01
CA ALA A 194 -13.72 -22.05 1.19
C ALA A 194 -12.66 -23.07 1.59
N GLU A 195 -11.91 -23.60 0.62
CA GLU A 195 -10.76 -24.49 0.87
C GLU A 195 -9.55 -23.71 1.33
N ALA A 196 -9.18 -22.64 0.61
CA ALA A 196 -8.04 -21.79 0.96
C ALA A 196 -8.19 -21.16 2.35
N ARG A 197 -9.41 -20.75 2.72
CA ARG A 197 -9.71 -20.17 4.03
C ARG A 197 -9.38 -21.10 5.20
N LYS A 198 -9.44 -22.43 5.02
CA LYS A 198 -9.09 -23.42 6.06
C LYS A 198 -7.58 -23.49 6.32
N LEU A 199 -6.76 -22.97 5.41
CA LEU A 199 -5.30 -23.01 5.49
C LEU A 199 -4.72 -21.79 6.19
N VAL A 200 -5.54 -20.78 6.50
CA VAL A 200 -5.12 -19.54 7.16
C VAL A 200 -5.84 -19.32 8.48
N SER A 201 -5.11 -18.84 9.49
CA SER A 201 -5.63 -18.59 10.85
C SER A 201 -5.63 -17.12 11.23
N HIS A 202 -4.74 -16.31 10.65
CA HIS A 202 -4.53 -14.92 11.02
C HIS A 202 -4.72 -13.97 9.83
N PRO A 203 -5.16 -12.72 10.09
CA PRO A 203 -4.94 -11.62 9.14
C PRO A 203 -3.43 -11.43 8.89
N ILE A 204 -3.05 -10.43 8.09
CA ILE A 204 -1.63 -10.14 7.83
C ILE A 204 -0.87 -10.00 9.16
N ALA A 205 0.29 -10.63 9.25
CA ALA A 205 1.07 -10.77 10.47
C ALA A 205 2.51 -10.27 10.25
N CYS A 206 3.33 -10.33 11.31
CA CYS A 206 4.70 -9.84 11.30
C CYS A 206 5.55 -10.49 10.18
N ILE A 207 5.34 -11.78 9.94
CA ILE A 207 6.10 -12.60 9.00
C ILE A 207 5.93 -12.18 7.53
N ASP A 208 4.82 -11.52 7.19
CA ASP A 208 4.50 -11.08 5.83
C ASP A 208 5.34 -9.87 5.39
N CYS A 209 5.91 -9.14 6.34
CA CYS A 209 6.68 -7.92 6.10
C CYS A 209 8.10 -7.96 6.70
N HIS A 210 8.39 -8.87 7.64
CA HIS A 210 9.67 -8.95 8.34
C HIS A 210 10.33 -10.33 8.20
N SER A 211 11.64 -10.34 7.96
CA SER A 211 12.46 -11.54 8.11
C SER A 211 12.63 -11.89 9.60
N PRO A 212 12.29 -13.11 10.06
CA PRO A 212 12.37 -13.50 11.48
C PRO A 212 13.79 -13.42 12.05
N ASP A 213 14.80 -13.70 11.23
CA ASP A 213 16.20 -13.72 11.67
C ASP A 213 16.78 -12.33 11.93
N THR A 214 16.35 -11.33 11.15
CA THR A 214 17.01 -10.02 11.08
C THR A 214 16.09 -8.84 11.35
N MET A 215 14.77 -9.05 11.33
CA MET A 215 13.72 -8.03 11.29
C MET A 215 13.79 -7.07 10.10
N GLN A 216 14.67 -7.31 9.12
CA GLN A 216 14.69 -6.54 7.89
C GLN A 216 13.35 -6.68 7.18
N LEU A 217 12.92 -5.60 6.52
CA LEU A 217 11.73 -5.65 5.69
C LEU A 217 11.96 -6.63 4.55
N ARG A 218 10.92 -7.39 4.21
CA ARG A 218 10.90 -8.29 3.06
C ARG A 218 9.53 -8.25 2.39
N VAL A 219 9.52 -8.57 1.11
CA VAL A 219 8.33 -8.89 0.35
C VAL A 219 8.19 -10.41 0.30
N THR A 220 7.00 -10.90 0.61
CA THR A 220 6.63 -12.32 0.65
C THR A 220 5.52 -12.69 -0.34
N ARG A 221 4.88 -11.72 -0.99
CA ARG A 221 3.76 -11.95 -1.93
C ARG A 221 4.26 -12.13 -3.37
N PRO A 222 4.07 -13.31 -3.99
CA PRO A 222 4.52 -13.58 -5.36
C PRO A 222 4.02 -12.58 -6.41
N ALA A 223 2.74 -12.19 -6.37
CA ALA A 223 2.17 -11.24 -7.32
C ALA A 223 2.90 -9.88 -7.29
N PHE A 224 3.29 -9.38 -6.11
CA PHE A 224 4.10 -8.17 -6.02
C PHE A 224 5.52 -8.37 -6.52
N ILE A 225 6.17 -9.49 -6.17
CA ILE A 225 7.53 -9.80 -6.62
C ILE A 225 7.59 -9.80 -8.16
N GLU A 226 6.59 -10.37 -8.81
CA GLU A 226 6.49 -10.41 -10.27
C GLU A 226 6.05 -9.07 -10.87
N GLY A 227 5.05 -8.42 -10.28
CA GLY A 227 4.55 -7.12 -10.73
C GLY A 227 5.63 -6.05 -10.68
N ILE A 228 6.36 -5.92 -9.56
CA ILE A 228 7.44 -4.94 -9.43
C ILE A 228 8.61 -5.27 -10.37
N ARG A 229 8.88 -6.56 -10.63
CA ARG A 229 9.88 -6.98 -11.61
C ARG A 229 9.47 -6.57 -13.03
N ALA A 230 8.22 -6.78 -13.40
CA ALA A 230 7.69 -6.37 -14.69
C ALA A 230 7.73 -4.85 -14.87
N LEU A 231 7.36 -4.09 -13.83
CA LEU A 231 7.48 -2.63 -13.84
C LEU A 231 8.94 -2.20 -14.05
N LYS A 232 9.88 -2.78 -13.29
CA LYS A 232 11.30 -2.42 -13.35
C LYS A 232 11.92 -2.80 -14.70
N ALA A 233 11.49 -3.90 -15.31
CA ALA A 233 11.88 -4.25 -16.67
C ALA A 233 11.41 -3.19 -17.69
N SER A 234 10.18 -2.68 -17.56
CA SER A 234 9.68 -1.58 -18.41
C SER A 234 10.46 -0.27 -18.23
N GLU A 235 11.12 -0.09 -17.09
CA GLU A 235 12.03 1.03 -16.78
C GLU A 235 13.50 0.74 -17.16
N GLY A 236 13.78 -0.41 -17.78
CA GLY A 236 15.11 -0.81 -18.23
C GLY A 236 15.98 -1.51 -17.18
N ILE A 237 15.40 -1.95 -16.06
CA ILE A 237 16.08 -2.73 -15.01
C ILE A 237 15.64 -4.19 -15.10
N GLU A 238 16.42 -4.98 -15.85
CA GLU A 238 16.20 -6.42 -16.02
C GLU A 238 16.48 -7.22 -14.73
N ASN A 239 15.83 -8.38 -14.61
CA ASN A 239 16.03 -9.33 -13.51
C ASN A 239 15.93 -8.72 -12.10
N TYR A 240 15.04 -7.73 -11.93
CA TYR A 240 14.85 -7.09 -10.64
C TYR A 240 14.39 -8.09 -9.57
N ASP A 241 15.16 -8.17 -8.49
CA ASP A 241 14.80 -8.88 -7.27
C ASP A 241 14.58 -7.87 -6.14
N VAL A 242 13.32 -7.73 -5.75
CA VAL A 242 12.90 -6.75 -4.75
C VAL A 242 13.59 -6.95 -3.40
N ASN A 243 13.87 -8.18 -2.98
CA ASN A 243 14.40 -8.45 -1.64
C ASN A 243 15.92 -8.21 -1.53
N THR A 244 16.61 -8.08 -2.66
CA THR A 244 18.07 -7.83 -2.69
C THR A 244 18.43 -6.48 -3.30
N MET A 245 17.59 -5.95 -4.19
CA MET A 245 17.88 -4.72 -4.94
C MET A 245 17.10 -3.50 -4.44
N ALA A 246 15.99 -3.68 -3.70
CA ALA A 246 15.24 -2.55 -3.19
C ALA A 246 16.01 -1.83 -2.08
N THR A 247 16.04 -0.50 -2.15
CA THR A 247 16.54 0.32 -1.04
C THR A 247 15.61 0.22 0.16
N ARG A 248 16.15 0.51 1.35
CA ARG A 248 15.34 0.60 2.57
C ARG A 248 14.15 1.55 2.45
N GLN A 249 14.30 2.66 1.70
CA GLN A 249 13.21 3.62 1.51
C GLN A 249 12.13 3.08 0.57
N GLN A 250 12.49 2.34 -0.49
CA GLN A 250 11.51 1.64 -1.33
C GLN A 250 10.77 0.56 -0.55
N MET A 251 11.47 -0.23 0.26
CA MET A 251 10.86 -1.28 1.08
C MET A 251 9.80 -0.74 2.05
N ARG A 252 9.91 0.53 2.50
CA ARG A 252 8.91 1.21 3.34
C ARG A 252 7.60 1.56 2.62
N SER A 253 7.55 1.40 1.29
CA SER A 253 6.32 1.43 0.50
C SER A 253 5.97 0.06 -0.07
N TYR A 254 6.96 -0.73 -0.50
CA TYR A 254 6.73 -2.02 -1.16
C TYR A 254 6.03 -3.05 -0.25
N VAL A 255 6.29 -3.03 1.06
CA VAL A 255 5.56 -3.92 1.99
C VAL A 255 4.05 -3.64 2.02
N CYS A 256 3.63 -2.39 1.76
CA CYS A 256 2.24 -1.99 1.61
C CYS A 256 1.72 -2.34 0.21
N GLY A 257 2.53 -2.08 -0.83
CA GLY A 257 2.24 -2.43 -2.22
C GLY A 257 2.08 -3.93 -2.46
N GLN A 258 2.43 -4.78 -1.49
CA GLN A 258 2.07 -6.19 -1.55
C GLN A 258 0.57 -6.45 -1.69
N CYS A 259 -0.28 -5.52 -1.23
CA CYS A 259 -1.74 -5.68 -1.20
C CYS A 259 -2.50 -4.44 -1.67
N HIS A 260 -2.00 -3.24 -1.38
CA HIS A 260 -2.65 -1.96 -1.69
C HIS A 260 -2.38 -1.50 -3.13
N VAL A 261 -2.93 -2.26 -4.08
CA VAL A 261 -2.67 -2.17 -5.52
C VAL A 261 -3.88 -2.57 -6.36
N GLU A 262 -3.89 -2.14 -7.62
CA GLU A 262 -4.77 -2.70 -8.66
C GLU A 262 -4.32 -4.11 -9.04
N TYR A 263 -5.29 -5.00 -9.23
CA TYR A 263 -5.03 -6.38 -9.64
C TYR A 263 -6.20 -7.00 -10.40
N TYR A 264 -5.89 -8.07 -11.13
CA TYR A 264 -6.90 -8.95 -11.72
C TYR A 264 -6.51 -10.43 -11.57
N PHE A 265 -7.44 -11.31 -11.95
CA PHE A 265 -7.23 -12.74 -11.99
C PHE A 265 -7.07 -13.23 -13.43
N GLU A 266 -5.85 -13.64 -13.78
CA GLU A 266 -5.48 -14.16 -15.09
C GLU A 266 -5.85 -15.64 -15.22
N GLY A 267 -6.33 -16.02 -16.41
CA GLY A 267 -6.55 -17.42 -16.77
C GLY A 267 -7.70 -18.12 -16.05
N ALA A 268 -7.82 -19.42 -16.32
CA ALA A 268 -8.81 -20.28 -15.67
C ALA A 268 -8.40 -20.60 -14.22
N GLU A 269 -7.09 -20.56 -13.96
CA GLU A 269 -6.41 -20.79 -12.69
C GLU A 269 -6.59 -19.62 -11.71
N LYS A 270 -7.17 -18.51 -12.17
CA LYS A 270 -7.42 -17.29 -11.39
C LYS A 270 -6.15 -16.75 -10.72
N ARG A 271 -5.02 -16.77 -11.43
CA ARG A 271 -3.73 -16.30 -10.92
C ARG A 271 -3.78 -14.78 -10.69
N LEU A 272 -3.36 -14.33 -9.50
CA LEU A 272 -3.30 -12.90 -9.19
C LEU A 272 -2.16 -12.23 -9.95
N VAL A 273 -2.46 -11.19 -10.73
CA VAL A 273 -1.47 -10.42 -11.51
C VAL A 273 -1.65 -8.92 -11.30
N TYR A 274 -0.54 -8.20 -11.20
CA TYR A 274 -0.50 -6.73 -11.20
C TYR A 274 -0.21 -6.23 -12.63
N PRO A 275 -1.10 -5.41 -13.24
CA PRO A 275 -1.04 -5.03 -14.65
C PRO A 275 0.01 -3.93 -14.95
N TRP A 276 1.23 -4.07 -14.42
CA TRP A 276 2.23 -3.00 -14.38
C TRP A 276 3.30 -3.06 -15.47
N SER A 277 3.24 -4.03 -16.39
CA SER A 277 4.27 -4.20 -17.42
C SER A 277 4.36 -3.03 -18.41
N ARG A 278 3.39 -2.12 -18.39
CA ARG A 278 3.36 -0.88 -19.19
C ARG A 278 3.57 0.39 -18.37
N GLY A 279 3.63 0.30 -17.05
CA GLY A 279 3.66 1.43 -16.15
C GLY A 279 2.56 1.39 -15.08
N LEU A 280 2.58 2.37 -14.18
CA LEU A 280 1.64 2.50 -13.06
C LEU A 280 0.53 3.53 -13.30
N ARG A 281 0.53 4.24 -14.43
CA ARG A 281 -0.54 5.20 -14.71
C ARG A 281 -1.81 4.44 -15.05
N VAL A 282 -2.97 5.04 -14.75
CA VAL A 282 -4.26 4.42 -15.09
C VAL A 282 -4.40 4.16 -16.59
N GLU A 283 -3.81 5.00 -17.46
CA GLU A 283 -3.81 4.75 -18.90
C GLU A 283 -2.94 3.56 -19.31
N ASP A 284 -1.80 3.36 -18.63
CA ASP A 284 -0.90 2.24 -18.92
C ASP A 284 -1.57 0.91 -18.55
N ILE A 285 -2.25 0.90 -17.40
CA ILE A 285 -3.02 -0.23 -16.90
C ILE A 285 -4.25 -0.50 -17.79
N LEU A 286 -4.99 0.53 -18.18
CA LEU A 286 -6.10 0.37 -19.12
C LEU A 286 -5.61 -0.20 -20.46
N ALA A 287 -4.49 0.31 -20.98
CA ALA A 287 -3.89 -0.18 -22.21
C ALA A 287 -3.37 -1.62 -22.09
N TYR A 288 -2.93 -2.04 -20.90
CA TYR A 288 -2.60 -3.43 -20.61
C TYR A 288 -3.84 -4.32 -20.76
N TYR A 289 -4.96 -3.95 -20.11
CA TYR A 289 -6.20 -4.71 -20.21
C TYR A 289 -6.80 -4.74 -21.62
N GLU A 290 -6.72 -3.63 -22.36
CA GLU A 290 -7.15 -3.56 -23.76
C GLU A 290 -6.32 -4.49 -24.65
N ALA A 291 -4.99 -4.54 -24.45
CA ALA A 291 -4.14 -5.44 -25.23
C ALA A 291 -4.38 -6.92 -24.92
N ALA A 292 -4.84 -7.24 -23.71
CA ALA A 292 -5.22 -8.58 -23.31
C ALA A 292 -6.67 -8.97 -23.67
N ASP A 293 -7.47 -8.03 -24.23
CA ASP A 293 -8.93 -8.16 -24.38
C ASP A 293 -9.64 -8.62 -23.08
N PHE A 294 -9.09 -8.22 -21.93
CA PHE A 294 -9.56 -8.65 -20.62
C PHE A 294 -10.81 -7.88 -20.18
N TYR A 295 -11.68 -8.51 -19.41
CA TYR A 295 -12.82 -7.86 -18.75
C TYR A 295 -13.21 -8.68 -17.53
N ASP A 296 -13.58 -8.02 -16.44
CA ASP A 296 -13.96 -8.68 -15.20
C ASP A 296 -15.38 -9.25 -15.28
N TRP A 297 -16.30 -8.47 -15.86
CA TRP A 297 -17.67 -8.92 -16.08
C TRP A 297 -18.35 -8.19 -17.25
N THR A 298 -19.50 -8.73 -17.66
CA THR A 298 -20.41 -8.03 -18.56
C THR A 298 -21.45 -7.30 -17.72
N HIS A 299 -21.50 -5.98 -17.85
CA HIS A 299 -22.40 -5.12 -17.10
C HIS A 299 -23.87 -5.49 -17.37
N ALA A 300 -24.62 -5.84 -16.33
CA ALA A 300 -25.93 -6.48 -16.48
C ALA A 300 -26.98 -5.58 -17.16
N GLU A 301 -26.91 -4.26 -16.97
CA GLU A 301 -27.91 -3.34 -17.53
C GLU A 301 -27.59 -2.90 -18.96
N THR A 302 -26.32 -2.97 -19.37
CA THR A 302 -25.87 -2.36 -20.63
C THR A 302 -25.27 -3.35 -21.60
N GLY A 303 -24.79 -4.51 -21.14
CA GLY A 303 -24.04 -5.48 -21.93
C GLY A 303 -22.59 -5.06 -22.24
N ALA A 304 -22.07 -4.00 -21.60
CA ALA A 304 -20.68 -3.60 -21.78
C ALA A 304 -19.72 -4.59 -21.09
N ARG A 305 -18.61 -4.96 -21.76
CA ARG A 305 -17.50 -5.69 -21.14
C ARG A 305 -16.67 -4.70 -20.32
N VAL A 306 -16.80 -4.70 -19.01
CA VAL A 306 -16.23 -3.67 -18.12
C VAL A 306 -15.11 -4.24 -17.22
N LEU A 307 -14.36 -3.33 -16.60
CA LEU A 307 -13.25 -3.63 -15.69
C LEU A 307 -13.64 -3.18 -14.27
N LYS A 308 -13.12 -3.87 -13.26
CA LYS A 308 -13.11 -3.40 -11.87
C LYS A 308 -11.72 -2.83 -11.59
N ALA A 309 -11.66 -1.71 -10.87
CA ALA A 309 -10.42 -1.28 -10.23
C ALA A 309 -10.49 -1.56 -8.72
N GLN A 310 -9.40 -2.04 -8.13
CA GLN A 310 -9.31 -2.39 -6.71
C GLN A 310 -8.17 -1.58 -6.08
N HIS A 311 -8.51 -0.78 -5.06
CA HIS A 311 -7.59 -0.10 -4.15
C HIS A 311 -6.18 0.22 -4.71
N PRO A 312 -6.07 1.06 -5.76
CA PRO A 312 -4.82 1.32 -6.46
C PRO A 312 -3.96 2.37 -5.72
N GLU A 313 -3.77 2.21 -4.40
CA GLU A 313 -3.03 3.19 -3.60
C GLU A 313 -1.58 3.31 -4.06
N PHE A 314 -0.90 2.20 -4.33
CA PHE A 314 0.51 2.24 -4.74
C PHE A 314 0.65 2.98 -6.09
N GLU A 315 -0.21 2.67 -7.04
CA GLU A 315 -0.25 3.27 -8.37
C GLU A 315 -0.51 4.77 -8.29
N LEU A 316 -1.58 5.18 -7.58
CA LEU A 316 -1.98 6.57 -7.47
C LEU A 316 -0.97 7.36 -6.63
N TRP A 317 -0.48 6.83 -5.51
CA TRP A 317 0.57 7.46 -4.70
C TRP A 317 1.83 7.74 -5.50
N ASN A 318 2.26 6.83 -6.39
CA ASN A 318 3.42 7.05 -7.26
C ASN A 318 3.26 8.24 -8.22
N GLN A 319 2.02 8.70 -8.48
CA GLN A 319 1.76 9.92 -9.27
C GLN A 319 1.83 11.21 -8.43
N GLY A 320 1.90 11.07 -7.12
CA GLY A 320 1.84 12.16 -6.14
C GLY A 320 3.17 12.87 -5.87
N ILE A 321 3.08 14.06 -5.27
CA ILE A 321 4.26 14.84 -4.88
C ILE A 321 5.05 14.19 -3.74
N HIS A 322 4.38 13.47 -2.84
CA HIS A 322 5.04 12.77 -1.73
C HIS A 322 5.94 11.65 -2.25
N ALA A 323 5.43 10.77 -3.11
CA ALA A 323 6.22 9.72 -3.74
C ALA A 323 7.38 10.29 -4.55
N ARG A 324 7.11 11.32 -5.38
CA ARG A 324 8.13 12.02 -6.17
C ARG A 324 9.23 12.65 -5.31
N SER A 325 8.91 13.02 -4.07
CA SER A 325 9.85 13.57 -3.08
C SER A 325 10.50 12.49 -2.20
N GLY A 326 10.26 11.20 -2.48
CA GLY A 326 10.84 10.08 -1.75
C GLY A 326 10.16 9.74 -0.43
N VAL A 327 8.98 10.29 -0.13
CA VAL A 327 8.21 10.01 1.10
C VAL A 327 7.44 8.70 0.95
N ALA A 328 7.77 7.69 1.75
CA ALA A 328 7.19 6.35 1.70
C ALA A 328 5.86 6.24 2.46
N CYS A 329 5.09 5.17 2.20
CA CYS A 329 3.84 4.87 2.90
C CYS A 329 4.04 4.89 4.44
N ALA A 330 5.10 4.21 4.91
CA ALA A 330 5.44 4.12 6.32
C ALA A 330 5.93 5.46 6.94
N ASP A 331 6.18 6.52 6.17
CA ASP A 331 6.48 7.84 6.76
C ASP A 331 5.22 8.49 7.35
N CYS A 332 4.05 8.23 6.74
CA CYS A 332 2.76 8.80 7.19
C CYS A 332 1.92 7.81 8.00
N HIS A 333 1.86 6.54 7.58
CA HIS A 333 0.99 5.52 8.20
C HIS A 333 1.65 4.74 9.33
N MET A 334 2.99 4.73 9.37
CA MET A 334 3.76 4.10 10.45
C MET A 334 4.84 5.04 11.00
N PRO A 335 4.46 6.29 11.37
CA PRO A 335 5.43 7.29 11.76
C PRO A 335 6.19 6.85 13.01
N TYR A 336 7.42 7.33 13.14
CA TYR A 336 8.19 7.05 14.35
C TYR A 336 7.54 7.69 15.58
N LYS A 337 7.51 6.94 16.69
CA LYS A 337 7.13 7.45 18.01
C LYS A 337 8.15 7.11 19.08
N ARG A 338 8.11 7.84 20.18
CA ARG A 338 8.91 7.58 21.37
C ARG A 338 8.07 6.87 22.42
N VAL A 339 8.61 5.78 22.98
CA VAL A 339 8.05 5.06 24.13
C VAL A 339 9.19 4.95 25.15
N GLY A 340 9.13 5.78 26.20
CA GLY A 340 10.28 5.96 27.09
C GLY A 340 11.51 6.43 26.31
N ALA A 341 12.62 5.70 26.44
CA ALA A 341 13.87 5.99 25.72
C ALA A 341 13.91 5.42 24.29
N LEU A 342 12.98 4.55 23.92
CA LEU A 342 12.99 3.84 22.64
C LEU A 342 12.30 4.66 21.53
N LYS A 343 12.85 4.57 20.31
CA LYS A 343 12.20 5.05 19.09
C LYS A 343 11.73 3.82 18.29
N ILE A 344 10.42 3.73 18.06
CA ILE A 344 9.81 2.62 17.33
C ILE A 344 8.93 3.15 16.20
N SER A 345 8.68 2.33 15.17
CA SER A 345 7.65 2.61 14.17
C SER A 345 6.28 2.27 14.75
N ASP A 346 5.31 3.19 14.65
CA ASP A 346 3.93 2.94 15.03
C ASP A 346 3.32 1.88 14.09
N HIS A 347 2.88 0.74 14.63
CA HIS A 347 2.22 -0.31 13.85
C HIS A 347 0.68 -0.23 13.91
N HIS A 348 0.13 0.84 14.51
CA HIS A 348 -1.28 1.14 14.45
C HIS A 348 -1.59 1.83 13.11
N VAL A 349 -1.60 1.04 12.04
CA VAL A 349 -1.90 1.51 10.69
C VAL A 349 -3.36 1.96 10.61
N ARG A 350 -3.57 3.25 10.35
CA ARG A 350 -4.87 3.93 10.26
C ARG A 350 -4.74 5.24 9.48
N SER A 351 -5.83 6.02 9.41
CA SER A 351 -5.80 7.37 8.84
C SER A 351 -4.76 8.26 9.55
N PRO A 352 -3.79 8.84 8.80
CA PRO A 352 -2.79 9.76 9.36
C PRO A 352 -3.40 11.05 9.95
N LEU A 353 -4.63 11.40 9.56
CA LEU A 353 -5.36 12.55 10.10
C LEU A 353 -5.73 12.39 11.58
N LEU A 354 -5.64 11.17 12.13
CA LEU A 354 -5.81 10.87 13.56
C LEU A 354 -4.51 11.02 14.37
N ASN A 355 -3.39 11.37 13.72
CA ASN A 355 -2.08 11.53 14.35
C ASN A 355 -1.17 12.49 13.56
N ILE A 356 -1.71 13.65 13.19
CA ILE A 356 -1.06 14.63 12.31
C ILE A 356 0.31 15.08 12.84
N ASN A 357 0.42 15.26 14.16
CA ASN A 357 1.68 15.61 14.80
C ASN A 357 2.86 14.73 14.35
N ARG A 358 2.68 13.40 14.37
CA ARG A 358 3.75 12.46 14.03
C ARG A 358 3.82 12.17 12.54
N ALA A 359 2.67 12.09 11.87
CA ALA A 359 2.59 11.73 10.47
C ALA A 359 3.04 12.86 9.52
N CYS A 360 2.87 14.13 9.92
CA CYS A 360 3.06 15.28 9.04
C CYS A 360 4.06 16.30 9.57
N GLN A 361 4.02 16.65 10.87
CA GLN A 361 4.81 17.79 11.40
C GLN A 361 6.31 17.49 11.59
N THR A 362 6.75 16.27 11.33
CA THR A 362 8.17 15.93 11.17
C THR A 362 8.79 16.68 9.99
N CYS A 363 8.01 16.94 8.93
CA CYS A 363 8.40 17.65 7.71
C CYS A 363 7.74 19.04 7.59
N HIS A 364 6.47 19.16 7.98
CA HIS A 364 5.69 20.38 7.77
C HIS A 364 5.64 21.27 9.02
N ARG A 365 6.19 22.49 8.94
CA ARG A 365 6.28 23.45 10.04
C ARG A 365 5.05 24.37 10.11
N VAL A 366 3.87 23.77 10.19
CA VAL A 366 2.56 24.47 10.33
C VAL A 366 1.71 23.74 11.36
N SER A 367 0.61 24.36 11.81
CA SER A 367 -0.28 23.77 12.81
C SER A 367 -0.97 22.50 12.31
N GLU A 368 -1.39 21.62 13.22
CA GLU A 368 -2.16 20.41 12.87
C GLU A 368 -3.48 20.77 12.19
N GLU A 369 -4.12 21.86 12.63
CA GLU A 369 -5.38 22.35 12.06
C GLU A 369 -5.20 22.80 10.60
N GLU A 370 -4.11 23.51 10.28
CA GLU A 370 -3.80 23.89 8.90
C GLU A 370 -3.55 22.66 8.01
N LEU A 371 -2.83 21.65 8.52
CA LEU A 371 -2.57 20.42 7.78
C LEU A 371 -3.86 19.61 7.54
N LYS A 372 -4.69 19.50 8.57
CA LYS A 372 -6.01 18.88 8.47
C LYS A 372 -6.89 19.60 7.46
N SER A 373 -6.98 20.93 7.54
CA SER A 373 -7.76 21.76 6.62
C SER A 373 -7.31 21.60 5.17
N ARG A 374 -6.00 21.54 4.91
CA ARG A 374 -5.46 21.28 3.56
C ARG A 374 -5.82 19.89 3.04
N ALA A 375 -5.66 18.87 3.88
CA ALA A 375 -6.03 17.49 3.51
C ALA A 375 -7.53 17.40 3.21
N GLU A 376 -8.39 17.90 4.09
CA GLU A 376 -9.84 17.89 3.88
C GLU A 376 -10.29 18.76 2.70
N THR A 377 -9.57 19.84 2.38
CA THR A 377 -9.84 20.65 1.18
C THR A 377 -9.56 19.87 -0.09
N ILE A 378 -8.46 19.12 -0.14
CA ILE A 378 -8.14 18.22 -1.25
C ILE A 378 -9.22 17.15 -1.36
N GLN A 379 -9.50 16.45 -0.26
CA GLN A 379 -10.48 15.36 -0.23
C GLN A 379 -11.88 15.85 -0.62
N GLY A 380 -12.30 17.02 -0.13
CA GLY A 380 -13.59 17.60 -0.48
C GLY A 380 -13.71 17.97 -1.96
N ARG A 381 -12.63 18.42 -2.61
CA ARG A 381 -12.60 18.67 -4.05
C ARG A 381 -12.66 17.38 -4.86
N THR A 382 -11.90 16.36 -4.46
CA THR A 382 -11.95 15.03 -5.08
C THR A 382 -13.34 14.44 -4.95
N PHE A 383 -13.92 14.44 -3.75
CA PHE A 383 -15.26 13.93 -3.47
C PHE A 383 -16.34 14.61 -4.32
N ALA A 384 -16.31 15.94 -4.42
CA ALA A 384 -17.27 16.69 -5.24
C ALA A 384 -17.19 16.32 -6.74
N LEU A 385 -15.96 16.19 -7.27
CA LEU A 385 -15.76 15.81 -8.67
C LEU A 385 -16.09 14.33 -8.92
N ARG A 386 -15.77 13.44 -7.96
CA ARG A 386 -16.11 12.02 -7.97
C ARG A 386 -17.62 11.83 -8.08
N ASN A 387 -18.40 12.60 -7.31
CA ASN A 387 -19.86 12.57 -7.43
C ASN A 387 -20.36 13.03 -8.79
N SER A 388 -19.74 14.07 -9.36
CA SER A 388 -20.09 14.53 -10.72
C SER A 388 -19.75 13.49 -11.80
N ALA A 389 -18.65 12.75 -11.61
CA ALA A 389 -18.25 11.64 -12.49
C ALA A 389 -19.19 10.44 -12.38
N MET A 390 -19.62 10.09 -11.16
CA MET A 390 -20.64 9.06 -10.95
C MET A 390 -21.97 9.39 -11.60
N ASP A 391 -22.45 10.64 -11.46
CA ASP A 391 -23.69 11.07 -12.10
C ASP A 391 -23.57 10.96 -13.63
N ALA A 392 -22.47 11.45 -14.21
CA ALA A 392 -22.23 11.34 -15.65
C ALA A 392 -22.17 9.88 -16.13
N LEU A 393 -21.54 8.98 -15.36
CA LEU A 393 -21.47 7.57 -15.71
C LEU A 393 -22.84 6.87 -15.61
N VAL A 394 -23.60 7.14 -14.55
CA VAL A 394 -24.95 6.58 -14.39
C VAL A 394 -25.89 7.08 -15.48
N ASP A 395 -25.81 8.36 -15.87
CA ASP A 395 -26.54 8.90 -17.02
C ASP A 395 -26.22 8.10 -18.29
N LEU A 396 -24.93 7.87 -18.58
CA LEU A 396 -24.52 7.07 -19.75
C LEU A 396 -25.04 5.63 -19.66
N ILE A 397 -24.94 4.98 -18.50
CA ILE A 397 -25.45 3.62 -18.28
C ILE A 397 -26.94 3.54 -18.61
N ASN A 398 -27.72 4.50 -18.11
CA ASN A 398 -29.17 4.58 -18.37
C ASN A 398 -29.46 4.81 -19.85
N ASP A 399 -28.73 5.71 -20.52
CA ASP A 399 -28.90 5.96 -21.95
C ASP A 399 -28.58 4.72 -22.82
N ILE A 400 -27.52 3.98 -22.48
CA ILE A 400 -27.15 2.72 -23.16
C ILE A 400 -28.25 1.67 -22.95
N LYS A 401 -28.72 1.52 -21.70
CA LYS A 401 -29.80 0.59 -21.35
C LYS A 401 -31.07 0.89 -22.15
N MET A 402 -31.54 2.14 -22.12
CA MET A 402 -32.74 2.57 -22.84
C MET A 402 -32.60 2.37 -24.35
N ALA A 403 -31.42 2.65 -24.92
CA ALA A 403 -31.15 2.39 -26.33
C ALA A 403 -31.24 0.90 -26.67
N GLY A 404 -30.68 0.03 -25.81
CA GLY A 404 -30.76 -1.43 -25.96
C GLY A 404 -32.19 -1.96 -25.84
N GLU A 405 -32.97 -1.49 -24.85
CA GLU A 405 -34.38 -1.87 -24.66
C GLU A 405 -35.28 -1.42 -25.83
N ALA A 406 -34.92 -0.31 -26.49
CA ALA A 406 -35.55 0.14 -27.73
C ALA A 406 -35.15 -0.69 -28.97
N GLY A 407 -34.36 -1.75 -28.80
CA GLY A 407 -33.96 -2.67 -29.87
C GLY A 407 -32.80 -2.19 -30.74
N ARG A 408 -32.08 -1.14 -30.33
CA ARG A 408 -30.90 -0.66 -31.06
C ARG A 408 -29.74 -1.64 -30.93
N ASN A 409 -29.02 -1.91 -32.02
CA ASN A 409 -27.88 -2.84 -32.05
C ASN A 409 -26.78 -2.43 -33.05
N ASP A 410 -26.65 -1.12 -33.29
CA ASP A 410 -25.72 -0.55 -34.26
C ASP A 410 -24.31 -0.27 -33.69
N ALA A 411 -23.47 0.34 -34.54
CA ALA A 411 -22.11 0.73 -34.22
C ALA A 411 -22.05 1.75 -33.08
N GLY A 412 -23.00 2.69 -33.00
CA GLY A 412 -23.05 3.70 -31.95
C GLY A 412 -23.37 3.12 -30.57
N LEU A 413 -24.26 2.12 -30.46
CA LEU A 413 -24.46 1.41 -29.19
C LEU A 413 -23.19 0.68 -28.74
N THR A 414 -22.47 0.06 -29.69
CA THR A 414 -21.20 -0.60 -29.41
C THR A 414 -20.12 0.39 -28.98
N ALA A 415 -20.01 1.54 -29.66
CA ALA A 415 -19.09 2.62 -29.30
C ALA A 415 -19.41 3.19 -27.91
N ALA A 416 -20.68 3.38 -27.57
CA ALA A 416 -21.11 3.86 -26.27
C ALA A 416 -20.71 2.92 -25.13
N ARG A 417 -20.83 1.59 -25.33
CA ARG A 417 -20.36 0.57 -24.37
C ARG A 417 -18.84 0.64 -24.16
N THR A 418 -18.07 0.90 -25.22
CA THR A 418 -16.63 1.12 -25.11
C THR A 418 -16.31 2.37 -24.28
N PHE A 419 -17.06 3.46 -24.48
CA PHE A 419 -16.93 4.64 -23.65
C PHE A 419 -17.33 4.40 -22.19
N GLN A 420 -18.40 3.64 -21.93
CA GLN A 420 -18.78 3.22 -20.58
C GLN A 420 -17.61 2.48 -19.91
N ARG A 421 -17.03 1.48 -20.58
CA ARG A 421 -15.89 0.72 -20.06
C ARG A 421 -14.75 1.63 -19.59
N LYS A 422 -14.36 2.61 -20.42
CA LYS A 422 -13.28 3.55 -20.10
C LYS A 422 -13.65 4.48 -18.96
N ALA A 423 -14.82 5.12 -19.05
CA ALA A 423 -15.30 6.06 -18.04
C ALA A 423 -15.42 5.38 -16.68
N GLN A 424 -15.97 4.15 -16.66
CA GLN A 424 -16.15 3.35 -15.47
C GLN A 424 -14.82 2.97 -14.84
N PHE A 425 -13.86 2.45 -15.61
CA PHE A 425 -12.56 2.07 -15.06
C PHE A 425 -11.83 3.28 -14.46
N LEU A 426 -11.83 4.44 -15.13
CA LEU A 426 -11.20 5.65 -14.60
C LEU A 426 -11.87 6.16 -13.31
N LEU A 427 -13.20 6.16 -13.26
CA LEU A 427 -13.93 6.52 -12.04
C LEU A 427 -13.59 5.55 -10.91
N ASP A 428 -13.67 4.25 -11.18
CA ASP A 428 -13.45 3.19 -10.20
C ASP A 428 -12.01 3.22 -9.67
N PHE A 429 -11.03 3.60 -10.50
CA PHE A 429 -9.63 3.76 -10.09
C PHE A 429 -9.45 4.83 -9.00
N VAL A 430 -10.23 5.91 -9.03
CA VAL A 430 -10.18 6.95 -7.98
C VAL A 430 -11.11 6.60 -6.83
N GLU A 431 -12.25 5.97 -7.10
CA GLU A 431 -13.22 5.56 -6.09
C GLU A 431 -12.71 4.45 -5.17
N ALA A 432 -12.00 3.47 -5.75
CA ALA A 432 -11.45 2.37 -4.99
C ALA A 432 -10.22 2.79 -4.17
N GLU A 433 -9.60 3.94 -4.48
CA GLU A 433 -8.42 4.43 -3.77
C GLU A 433 -8.75 5.18 -2.48
N ASN A 434 -8.13 4.77 -1.39
CA ASN A 434 -8.58 5.09 -0.03
C ASN A 434 -8.17 6.48 0.50
N SER A 435 -7.41 7.27 -0.24
CA SER A 435 -6.93 8.58 0.23
C SER A 435 -7.92 9.72 -0.04
N MET A 436 -8.98 9.45 -0.80
CA MET A 436 -9.87 10.47 -1.39
C MET A 436 -9.05 11.51 -2.16
N GLY A 437 -8.08 11.04 -2.95
CA GLY A 437 -7.19 11.84 -3.78
C GLY A 437 -6.05 12.55 -3.05
N PHE A 438 -5.88 12.41 -1.73
CA PHE A 438 -4.76 13.04 -1.02
C PHE A 438 -3.38 12.55 -1.51
N HIS A 439 -3.27 11.28 -1.88
CA HIS A 439 -2.01 10.71 -2.36
C HIS A 439 -1.50 11.36 -3.64
N ALA A 440 -2.38 11.64 -4.61
CA ALA A 440 -2.05 12.38 -5.83
C ALA A 440 -3.21 13.30 -6.26
N PRO A 441 -3.32 14.51 -5.67
CA PRO A 441 -4.52 15.35 -5.81
C PRO A 441 -4.84 15.77 -7.23
N GLN A 442 -3.83 16.22 -7.97
CA GLN A 442 -3.99 16.66 -9.36
C GLN A 442 -4.30 15.50 -10.30
N GLU A 443 -3.73 14.33 -10.03
CA GLU A 443 -3.96 13.15 -10.84
C GLU A 443 -5.37 12.60 -10.62
N ALA A 444 -5.81 12.48 -9.37
CA ALA A 444 -7.17 12.03 -9.04
C ALA A 444 -8.23 12.89 -9.74
N VAL A 445 -8.11 14.23 -9.68
CA VAL A 445 -9.08 15.11 -10.35
C VAL A 445 -8.99 15.05 -11.88
N ARG A 446 -7.80 14.83 -12.45
CA ARG A 446 -7.62 14.65 -13.90
C ARG A 446 -8.31 13.37 -14.37
N ILE A 447 -8.10 12.26 -13.66
CA ILE A 447 -8.72 10.95 -13.96
C ILE A 447 -10.25 11.06 -13.91
N LEU A 448 -10.80 11.71 -12.88
CA LEU A 448 -12.24 11.95 -12.77
C LEU A 448 -12.78 12.85 -13.90
N GLY A 449 -12.02 13.87 -14.31
CA GLY A 449 -12.34 14.72 -15.45
C GLY A 449 -12.42 13.93 -16.77
N GLU A 450 -11.48 13.02 -17.01
CA GLU A 450 -11.50 12.13 -18.18
C GLU A 450 -12.63 11.11 -18.11
N SER A 451 -12.96 10.60 -16.91
CA SER A 451 -14.14 9.75 -16.73
C SER A 451 -15.42 10.48 -17.17
N ILE A 452 -15.64 11.71 -16.70
CA ILE A 452 -16.76 12.56 -17.12
C ILE A 452 -16.76 12.76 -18.65
N ASN A 453 -15.60 13.08 -19.22
CA ASN A 453 -15.44 13.30 -20.65
C ASN A 453 -15.85 12.06 -21.46
N TYR A 454 -15.37 10.86 -21.09
CA TYR A 454 -15.77 9.63 -21.76
C TYR A 454 -17.24 9.30 -21.57
N SER A 455 -17.82 9.55 -20.39
CA SER A 455 -19.26 9.41 -20.19
C SER A 455 -20.05 10.26 -21.18
N ARG A 456 -19.68 11.53 -21.36
CA ARG A 456 -20.36 12.44 -22.30
C ARG A 456 -20.11 12.07 -23.76
N GLN A 457 -18.91 11.60 -24.12
CA GLN A 457 -18.63 11.09 -25.47
C GLN A 457 -19.51 9.87 -25.80
N GLY A 458 -19.70 8.96 -24.85
CA GLY A 458 -20.63 7.84 -24.97
C GLY A 458 -22.06 8.28 -25.29
N GLN A 459 -22.55 9.33 -24.61
CA GLN A 459 -23.88 9.87 -24.87
C GLN A 459 -23.98 10.56 -26.24
N VAL A 460 -22.92 11.25 -26.68
CA VAL A 460 -22.88 11.89 -28.01
C VAL A 460 -22.97 10.85 -29.12
N VAL A 461 -22.20 9.75 -29.06
CA VAL A 461 -22.28 8.70 -30.10
C VAL A 461 -23.62 7.96 -30.09
N LEU A 462 -24.28 7.86 -28.94
CA LEU A 462 -25.68 7.38 -28.88
C LEU A 462 -26.66 8.37 -29.53
N ARG A 463 -26.41 9.67 -29.51
CA ARG A 463 -27.32 10.64 -30.12
C ARG A 463 -27.13 10.76 -31.62
N ASP A 464 -25.89 10.88 -32.09
CA ASP A 464 -25.61 11.36 -33.43
C ASP A 464 -26.01 10.35 -34.54
N GLU A 465 -26.09 9.06 -34.23
CA GLU A 465 -26.65 8.05 -35.15
C GLU A 465 -28.19 8.02 -35.20
N LYS A 466 -28.91 8.80 -34.36
CA LYS A 466 -30.37 8.99 -34.54
C LYS A 466 -30.72 9.93 -35.70
N ASN A 467 -29.72 10.62 -36.29
CA ASN A 467 -29.93 11.66 -37.28
C ASN A 467 -29.68 11.22 -38.74
N PHE A 468 -29.66 9.92 -39.04
CA PHE A 468 -29.57 9.38 -40.39
C PHE A 468 -30.67 8.39 -40.71
#